data_AF-A0A2E7V164-F1
#
_entry.id   AF-A0A2E7V164-F1
#
_cell.length_a   1.000
_cell.length_b   1.000
_cell.length_c   1.000
_cell.angle_alpha   90.00
_cell.angle_beta   90.00
_cell.angle_gamma   90.00
#
_symmetry.space_group_name_H-M   'P 1'
#
loop_
_entity.id
_entity.type
_entity.pdbx_description
1 polymer ?
#
loop_
_entity_poly.entity_id
_entity_poly.type
_entity_poly.pdbx_seq_one_letter_code
_entity_poly.pdbx_strand_id
1 'polypeptide(L)'
;MASKENELLKRAHEARGFHLGVHEIMADANPSAFEQYQTFVESAYTNDGQVDRKTKEFLHIAVNIALATDKAQIIAHMKAANKAGASKEELFEICNLMFVLAGSTALLRAMEAWRLTFREDLPCAYELITEAP
;
A
#
# COMPACT_ATOMS: atom_id res chain seq x y z
N MET A 1 5.56 30.18 10.27
CA MET A 1 4.65 29.56 9.27
C MET A 1 5.33 28.31 8.75
N ALA A 2 4.57 27.23 8.49
CA ALA A 2 5.15 26.05 7.85
C ALA A 2 5.53 26.39 6.40
N SER A 3 6.57 25.75 5.84
CA SER A 3 6.90 25.93 4.42
C SER A 3 5.84 25.26 3.55
N LYS A 4 5.71 25.72 2.30
CA LYS A 4 4.79 25.12 1.33
C LYS A 4 5.06 23.62 1.15
N GLU A 5 6.33 23.18 1.15
CA GLU A 5 6.67 21.76 1.06
C GLU A 5 6.07 20.97 2.21
N ASN A 6 6.26 21.44 3.45
CA ASN A 6 5.79 20.76 4.65
C ASN A 6 4.25 20.65 4.69
N GLU A 7 3.55 21.68 4.22
CA GLU A 7 2.09 21.67 4.13
C GLU A 7 1.60 20.66 3.08
N LEU A 8 2.25 20.59 1.91
CA LEU A 8 1.92 19.62 0.86
C LEU A 8 2.21 18.18 1.29
N LEU A 9 3.33 17.95 1.97
CA LEU A 9 3.68 16.63 2.51
C LEU A 9 2.70 16.18 3.58
N LYS A 10 2.28 17.09 4.46
CA LYS A 10 1.23 16.84 5.44
C LYS A 10 -0.09 16.49 4.75
N ARG A 11 -0.53 17.28 3.77
CA ARG A 11 -1.74 17.00 2.97
C ARG A 11 -1.68 15.62 2.32
N ALA A 12 -0.55 15.29 1.69
CA ALA A 12 -0.32 14.00 1.06
C ALA A 12 -0.39 12.83 2.06
N HIS A 13 0.19 13.01 3.25
CA HIS A 13 0.15 12.02 4.32
C HIS A 13 -1.26 11.81 4.86
N GLU A 14 -1.98 12.89 5.16
CA GLU A 14 -3.33 12.83 5.73
C GLU A 14 -4.32 12.19 4.75
N ALA A 15 -4.25 12.55 3.47
CA ALA A 15 -5.15 12.03 2.44
C ALA A 15 -5.00 10.52 2.21
N ARG A 16 -3.78 9.98 2.29
CA ARG A 16 -3.49 8.55 2.01
C ARG A 16 -3.31 7.70 3.26
N GLY A 17 -3.03 8.33 4.40
CA GLY A 17 -2.49 7.67 5.60
C GLY A 17 -0.97 7.45 5.58
N PHE A 18 -0.28 7.89 4.52
CA PHE A 18 1.17 7.83 4.38
C PHE A 18 1.67 8.75 3.25
N HIS A 19 2.96 9.07 3.29
CA HIS A 19 3.71 9.54 2.13
C HIS A 19 5.01 8.75 2.05
N LEU A 20 5.58 8.63 0.85
CA LEU A 20 6.83 7.96 0.59
C LEU A 20 7.97 8.98 0.52
N GLY A 21 9.22 8.54 0.67
CA GLY A 21 10.39 9.40 0.50
C GLY A 21 10.48 10.05 -0.90
N VAL A 22 9.89 9.45 -1.93
CA VAL A 22 9.79 10.12 -3.25
C VAL A 22 8.95 11.39 -3.19
N HIS A 23 7.96 11.47 -2.30
CA HIS A 23 7.17 12.70 -2.13
C HIS A 23 7.99 13.81 -1.47
N GLU A 24 8.89 13.48 -0.53
CA GLU A 24 9.84 14.44 0.06
C GLU A 24 10.71 15.05 -1.05
N ILE A 25 11.27 14.21 -1.93
CA ILE A 25 12.07 14.66 -3.08
C ILE A 25 11.24 15.53 -4.02
N MET A 26 10.00 15.14 -4.34
CA MET A 26 9.12 15.91 -5.22
C MET A 26 8.75 17.28 -4.62
N ALA A 27 8.44 17.32 -3.32
CA ALA A 27 8.09 18.54 -2.61
C ALA A 27 9.27 19.51 -2.56
N ASP A 28 10.47 19.02 -2.24
CA ASP A 28 11.72 19.81 -2.21
C ASP A 28 12.12 20.32 -3.60
N ALA A 29 12.14 19.44 -4.60
CA ALA A 29 12.64 19.79 -5.93
C ALA A 29 11.69 20.71 -6.72
N ASN A 30 10.37 20.51 -6.59
CA ASN A 30 9.37 21.34 -7.28
C ASN A 30 8.00 21.29 -6.56
N PRO A 31 7.77 22.17 -5.56
CA PRO A 31 6.54 22.17 -4.78
C PRO A 31 5.26 22.35 -5.63
N SER A 32 5.35 23.13 -6.72
CA SER A 32 4.21 23.37 -7.62
C SER A 32 3.82 22.12 -8.41
N ALA A 33 4.81 21.40 -8.94
CA ALA A 33 4.55 20.12 -9.62
C ALA A 33 4.03 19.06 -8.63
N PHE A 34 4.56 19.02 -7.41
CA PHE A 34 4.08 18.11 -6.38
C PHE A 34 2.62 18.41 -5.97
N GLU A 35 2.23 19.68 -5.88
CA GLU A 35 0.84 20.08 -5.63
C GLU A 35 -0.12 19.62 -6.73
N GLN A 36 0.28 19.70 -7.99
CA GLN A 36 -0.50 19.19 -9.13
C GLN A 36 -0.63 17.67 -9.08
N TYR A 37 0.47 16.97 -8.81
CA TYR A 37 0.47 15.53 -8.59
C TYR A 37 -0.48 15.16 -7.44
N GLN A 38 -0.39 15.84 -6.30
CA GLN A 38 -1.24 15.58 -5.15
C GLN A 38 -2.73 15.80 -5.46
N THR A 39 -3.05 16.86 -6.21
CA THR A 39 -4.43 17.14 -6.65
C THR A 39 -4.97 16.02 -7.54
N PHE A 40 -4.15 15.49 -8.46
CA PHE A 40 -4.54 14.35 -9.29
C PHE A 40 -4.74 13.08 -8.45
N VAL A 41 -3.82 12.80 -7.53
CA VAL A 41 -3.91 11.64 -6.63
C VAL A 41 -5.17 11.72 -5.76
N GLU A 42 -5.54 12.90 -5.28
CA GLU A 42 -6.77 13.06 -4.51
C GLU A 42 -7.99 12.75 -5.34
N SER A 43 -8.07 13.32 -6.55
CA SER A 43 -9.21 13.09 -7.44
C SER A 43 -9.35 11.63 -7.87
N ALA A 44 -8.24 10.95 -8.20
CA ALA A 44 -8.28 9.60 -8.74
C ALA A 44 -8.37 8.53 -7.64
N TYR A 45 -7.67 8.74 -6.52
CA TYR A 45 -7.39 7.69 -5.55
C TYR A 45 -7.98 7.96 -4.15
N THR A 46 -7.75 9.11 -3.52
CA THR A 46 -8.14 9.32 -2.10
C THR A 46 -9.57 9.78 -1.91
N ASN A 47 -10.11 10.56 -2.83
CA ASN A 47 -11.50 10.97 -2.76
C ASN A 47 -12.41 9.82 -3.19
N ASP A 48 -13.56 9.72 -2.54
CA ASP A 48 -14.60 8.79 -2.96
C ASP A 48 -15.17 9.20 -4.31
N GLY A 49 -15.61 8.19 -5.06
CA GLY A 49 -16.34 8.34 -6.30
C GLY A 49 -17.26 7.14 -6.48
N GLN A 50 -17.52 6.75 -7.73
CA GLN A 50 -18.32 5.55 -8.01
C GLN A 50 -17.65 4.24 -7.52
N VAL A 51 -16.33 4.27 -7.36
CA VAL A 51 -15.56 3.23 -6.68
C VAL A 51 -15.14 3.81 -5.34
N ASP A 52 -15.48 3.13 -4.24
CA ASP A 52 -15.16 3.58 -2.89
C ASP A 52 -13.66 3.43 -2.57
N ARG A 53 -13.22 4.11 -1.51
CA ARG A 53 -11.83 4.03 -1.03
C ARG A 53 -11.36 2.60 -0.79
N LYS A 54 -12.18 1.75 -0.15
CA LYS A 54 -11.82 0.37 0.19
C LYS A 54 -11.49 -0.45 -1.07
N THR A 55 -12.34 -0.35 -2.08
CA THR A 55 -12.21 -1.07 -3.35
C THR A 55 -10.99 -0.57 -4.13
N LYS A 56 -10.72 0.75 -4.13
CA LYS A 56 -9.50 1.31 -4.74
C LYS A 56 -8.23 0.74 -4.10
N GLU A 57 -8.22 0.56 -2.77
CA GLU A 57 -7.07 -0.04 -2.10
C GLU A 57 -6.90 -1.52 -2.45
N PHE A 58 -7.98 -2.29 -2.59
CA PHE A 58 -7.88 -3.67 -3.08
C PHE A 58 -7.24 -3.75 -4.46
N LEU A 59 -7.58 -2.81 -5.36
CA LEU A 59 -6.96 -2.71 -6.68
C LEU A 59 -5.47 -2.38 -6.57
N HIS A 60 -5.09 -1.40 -5.74
CA HIS A 60 -3.69 -1.05 -5.50
C HIS A 60 -2.90 -2.25 -4.97
N ILE A 61 -3.43 -2.99 -4.01
CA ILE A 61 -2.80 -4.17 -3.42
C ILE A 61 -2.59 -5.25 -4.49
N ALA A 62 -3.64 -5.60 -5.24
CA ALA A 62 -3.58 -6.62 -6.29
C ALA A 62 -2.57 -6.25 -7.39
N VAL A 63 -2.57 -4.99 -7.85
CA VAL A 63 -1.61 -4.49 -8.86
C VAL A 63 -0.19 -4.51 -8.32
N ASN A 64 0.04 -4.04 -7.08
CA ASN A 64 1.36 -4.05 -6.46
C ASN A 64 1.92 -5.47 -6.32
N ILE A 65 1.07 -6.43 -5.95
CA ILE A 65 1.46 -7.85 -5.88
C ILE A 65 1.82 -8.36 -7.28
N ALA A 66 0.97 -8.11 -8.28
CA ALA A 66 1.17 -8.57 -9.66
C ALA A 66 2.44 -7.98 -10.30
N LEU A 67 2.74 -6.72 -10.03
CA LEU A 67 3.95 -6.02 -10.49
C LEU A 67 5.19 -6.31 -9.64
N ALA A 68 5.08 -7.19 -8.65
CA ALA A 68 6.19 -7.60 -7.82
C ALA A 68 6.90 -6.44 -7.08
N THR A 69 6.13 -5.44 -6.63
CA THR A 69 6.69 -4.27 -5.94
C THR A 69 7.27 -4.63 -4.57
N ASP A 70 7.95 -3.66 -3.95
CA ASP A 70 8.47 -3.82 -2.59
C ASP A 70 7.33 -4.13 -1.60
N LYS A 71 7.59 -5.00 -0.63
CA LYS A 71 6.59 -5.39 0.37
C LYS A 71 6.09 -4.21 1.18
N ALA A 72 6.94 -3.21 1.47
CA ALA A 72 6.54 -1.99 2.16
C ALA A 72 5.45 -1.22 1.40
N GLN A 73 5.49 -1.23 0.06
CA GLN A 73 4.45 -0.63 -0.77
C GLN A 73 3.11 -1.37 -0.61
N ILE A 74 3.14 -2.71 -0.63
CA ILE A 74 1.93 -3.53 -0.43
C ILE A 74 1.37 -3.31 0.99
N ILE A 75 2.23 -3.30 2.01
CA ILE A 75 1.86 -3.08 3.42
C ILE A 75 1.23 -1.70 3.62
N ALA A 76 1.77 -0.64 2.98
CA ALA A 76 1.21 0.71 3.07
C ALA A 76 -0.26 0.73 2.58
N HIS A 77 -0.54 0.06 1.46
CA HIS A 77 -1.90 -0.04 0.93
C HIS A 77 -2.79 -1.00 1.74
N MET A 78 -2.27 -2.08 2.32
CA MET A 78 -3.05 -2.92 3.26
C MET A 78 -3.48 -2.15 4.50
N LYS A 79 -2.58 -1.33 5.07
CA LYS A 79 -2.90 -0.45 6.21
C LYS A 79 -3.95 0.60 5.83
N ALA A 80 -3.84 1.18 4.64
CA ALA A 80 -4.81 2.15 4.13
C ALA A 80 -6.18 1.50 3.84
N ALA A 81 -6.22 0.29 3.28
CA ALA A 81 -7.44 -0.50 3.10
C ALA A 81 -8.13 -0.79 4.43
N ASN A 82 -7.37 -1.21 5.44
CA ASN A 82 -7.90 -1.50 6.78
C ASN A 82 -8.46 -0.23 7.44
N LYS A 83 -7.78 0.93 7.28
CA LYS A 83 -8.31 2.23 7.71
C LYS A 83 -9.59 2.62 6.97
N ALA A 84 -9.75 2.21 5.72
CA ALA A 84 -10.97 2.38 4.93
C ALA A 84 -12.07 1.33 5.22
N GLY A 85 -11.88 0.49 6.25
CA GLY A 85 -12.89 -0.48 6.71
C GLY A 85 -12.77 -1.88 6.10
N ALA A 86 -11.68 -2.19 5.40
CA ALA A 86 -11.40 -3.58 5.04
C ALA A 86 -11.04 -4.39 6.28
N SER A 87 -11.57 -5.61 6.37
CA SER A 87 -11.15 -6.60 7.34
C SER A 87 -9.83 -7.27 6.90
N LYS A 88 -9.10 -7.84 7.87
CA LYS A 88 -7.92 -8.67 7.56
C LYS A 88 -8.30 -9.92 6.75
N GLU A 89 -9.52 -10.42 6.92
CA GLU A 89 -10.08 -11.55 6.19
C GLU A 89 -10.32 -11.22 4.71
N GLU A 90 -10.91 -10.07 4.39
CA GLU A 90 -11.04 -9.60 2.99
C GLU A 90 -9.66 -9.45 2.33
N LEU A 91 -8.69 -8.89 3.06
CA LEU A 91 -7.32 -8.73 2.55
C LEU A 91 -6.62 -10.08 2.35
N PHE A 92 -6.87 -11.05 3.21
CA PHE A 92 -6.38 -12.42 3.04
C PHE A 92 -6.97 -13.08 1.78
N GLU A 93 -8.25 -12.85 1.50
CA GLU A 93 -8.91 -13.35 0.28
C GLU A 93 -8.30 -12.73 -0.99
N ILE A 94 -8.04 -11.42 -1.00
CA ILE A 94 -7.32 -10.76 -2.10
C ILE A 94 -5.93 -11.39 -2.29
N CYS A 95 -5.18 -11.65 -1.21
CA CYS A 95 -3.88 -12.32 -1.31
C CYS A 95 -3.99 -13.73 -1.92
N ASN A 96 -4.98 -14.53 -1.54
CA ASN A 96 -5.21 -15.86 -2.11
C ASN A 96 -5.56 -15.80 -3.60
N LEU A 97 -6.38 -14.84 -4.01
CA LEU A 97 -6.77 -14.65 -5.40
C LEU A 97 -5.57 -14.44 -6.32
N MET A 98 -4.47 -13.86 -5.80
CA MET A 98 -3.24 -13.64 -6.58
C MET A 98 -2.56 -14.93 -7.04
N PHE A 99 -2.84 -16.07 -6.42
CA PHE A 99 -2.40 -17.36 -6.94
C PHE A 99 -2.98 -17.64 -8.34
N VAL A 100 -4.29 -17.42 -8.50
CA VAL A 100 -5.01 -17.65 -9.76
C VAL A 100 -4.59 -16.63 -10.81
N LEU A 101 -4.42 -15.36 -10.41
CA LEU A 101 -4.21 -14.26 -11.36
C LEU A 101 -2.72 -14.05 -11.73
N ALA A 102 -1.79 -14.37 -10.84
CA ALA A 102 -0.37 -14.04 -11.00
C ALA A 102 0.60 -15.14 -10.53
N GLY A 103 0.09 -16.31 -10.12
CA GLY A 103 0.89 -17.48 -9.79
C GLY A 103 1.42 -17.54 -8.35
N SER A 104 2.16 -18.61 -8.06
CA SER A 104 2.65 -18.95 -6.72
C SER A 104 3.58 -17.91 -6.11
N THR A 105 4.49 -17.32 -6.89
CA THR A 105 5.40 -16.28 -6.39
C THR A 105 4.64 -15.01 -5.93
N ALA A 106 3.58 -14.65 -6.64
CA ALA A 106 2.72 -13.54 -6.26
C ALA A 106 1.98 -13.82 -4.95
N LEU A 107 1.42 -15.02 -4.78
CA LEU A 107 0.81 -15.47 -3.53
C LEU A 107 1.79 -15.39 -2.35
N LEU A 108 3.02 -15.91 -2.50
CA LEU A 108 4.01 -15.90 -1.42
C LEU A 108 4.37 -14.47 -0.99
N ARG A 109 4.57 -13.55 -1.95
CA ARG A 109 4.80 -12.14 -1.66
C ARG A 109 3.61 -11.51 -0.94
N ALA A 110 2.40 -11.77 -1.41
CA ALA A 110 1.16 -11.26 -0.83
C ALA A 110 0.99 -11.73 0.62
N MET A 111 1.21 -13.01 0.88
CA MET A 111 1.09 -13.60 2.21
C MET A 111 2.12 -13.05 3.19
N GLU A 112 3.35 -12.83 2.72
CA GLU A 112 4.36 -12.21 3.58
C GLU A 112 4.02 -10.75 3.91
N ALA A 113 3.49 -9.98 2.96
CA ALA A 113 3.01 -8.62 3.23
C ALA A 113 1.81 -8.63 4.19
N TRP A 114 0.88 -9.57 4.03
CA TRP A 114 -0.27 -9.73 4.93
C TRP A 114 0.18 -10.11 6.35
N ARG A 115 1.11 -11.07 6.49
CA ARG A 115 1.70 -11.46 7.77
C ARG A 115 2.34 -10.25 8.46
N LEU A 116 3.18 -9.50 7.74
CA LEU A 116 3.81 -8.28 8.25
C LEU A 116 2.81 -7.16 8.57
N THR A 117 1.55 -7.24 8.11
CA THR A 117 0.53 -6.23 8.43
C THR A 117 -0.31 -6.63 9.64
N PHE A 118 -0.65 -7.91 9.77
CA PHE A 118 -1.68 -8.37 10.72
C PHE A 118 -1.22 -9.43 11.72
N ARG A 119 -0.10 -10.11 11.47
CA ARG A 119 0.41 -11.26 12.24
C ARG A 119 1.94 -11.30 12.24
N GLU A 120 2.58 -10.19 12.59
CA GLU A 120 4.05 -10.10 12.71
C GLU A 120 4.60 -11.12 13.72
N ASP A 121 3.75 -11.61 14.63
CA ASP A 121 4.04 -12.66 15.61
C ASP A 121 4.29 -14.04 14.99
N LEU A 122 3.84 -14.29 13.77
CA LEU A 122 4.10 -15.54 13.04
C LEU A 122 5.45 -15.50 12.34
N PRO A 123 6.15 -16.63 12.18
CA PRO A 123 7.42 -16.69 11.48
C PRO A 123 7.28 -16.30 10.00
N CYS A 124 8.33 -15.72 9.43
CA CYS A 124 8.46 -15.59 7.98
C CYS A 124 8.46 -16.97 7.32
N ALA A 125 7.91 -17.07 6.12
CA ALA A 125 7.82 -18.34 5.38
C ALA A 125 9.18 -19.07 5.23
N TYR A 126 10.28 -18.32 5.20
CA TYR A 126 11.63 -18.86 5.01
C TYR A 126 12.38 -19.12 6.32
N GLU A 127 11.92 -18.60 7.45
CA GLU A 127 12.58 -18.82 8.76
C GLU A 127 12.42 -20.25 9.26
N LEU A 128 11.38 -20.95 8.81
CA LEU A 128 11.13 -22.35 9.15
C LEU A 128 11.90 -23.33 8.27
N ILE A 129 12.60 -22.85 7.24
CA ILE A 129 13.47 -23.68 6.40
C ILE A 129 14.76 -23.91 7.17
N THR A 130 14.72 -24.92 8.02
CA THR A 130 15.85 -25.40 8.81
C THR A 130 16.21 -26.80 8.34
N GLU A 131 17.47 -27.21 8.55
CA GLU A 131 17.85 -28.61 8.30
C GLU A 131 17.00 -29.50 9.21
N ALA A 132 16.43 -30.57 8.64
CA ALA A 132 15.73 -31.57 9.42
C ALA A 132 16.73 -32.21 10.41
N PRO A 133 16.30 -32.55 11.64
CA PRO A 133 17.16 -33.18 12.63
C PRO A 133 17.76 -34.51 12.17
#